data_AF-A0A934R657-F1
#
_entry.id   AF-A0A934R657-F1
#
_cell.length_a   1.000
_cell.length_b   1.000
_cell.length_c   1.000
_cell.angle_alpha   90.00
_cell.angle_beta   90.00
_cell.angle_gamma   90.00
#
_symmetry.space_group_name_H-M   'P 1'
#
loop_
_entity.id
_entity.type
_entity.pdbx_description
1 polymer ?
#
loop_
_entity_poly.entity_id
_entity_poly.type
_entity_poly.pdbx_seq_one_letter_code
_entity_poly.pdbx_strand_id
1 'polypeptide(L)'
;MSKTTENVLLVPGESGWEIWSGPSTAALTLHSATTIDKAGDLTDIPAGDLLLLFPVKAITAVPMRVSSDDDALFADLAALHAERIGLRPDPMAGQLTDHFIIAREPENTALVSVYLRVPGEGDMPPRGPKSFDISARAFPVTGDTLAVWKELGRWVFALFHQGNLVYCQATSVTAASPDEDLAREIRLALMQLGLQGMEIEPTRVVVWTSLEITDTSALAKAFQPTPEVTPRPAPVLPDPLSKLLPADVRAARREARRKQNIMLGVAAVALIYVGIIGWFGYGLWKNNSETQALIKQAQEAAPEGEAYALHMAKWDELADAIELGNSPVEILKNIASCIPPNSGLRLRTADISASEIKLIGEAQQLQSVTTFNLNLTKNQDLSRFEWQNPEPNQSTRGWEFVYTGQLPGAQN
;
A
#
# COMPACT_ATOMS: atom_id res chain seq x y z
N MET A 1 -24.63 -13.38 0.66
CA MET A 1 -24.66 -14.40 -0.41
C MET A 1 -23.22 -14.69 -0.83
N SER A 2 -22.53 -15.63 -0.18
CA SER A 2 -21.20 -16.06 -0.65
C SER A 2 -21.39 -16.81 -1.96
N LYS A 3 -20.77 -16.34 -3.05
CA LYS A 3 -20.70 -17.15 -4.27
C LYS A 3 -20.04 -18.48 -3.91
N THR A 4 -20.75 -19.58 -4.07
CA THR A 4 -20.19 -20.93 -3.94
C THR A 4 -19.10 -21.03 -5.00
N THR A 5 -17.84 -21.03 -4.57
CA THR A 5 -16.70 -21.14 -5.48
C THR A 5 -16.70 -22.55 -6.05
N GLU A 6 -16.83 -22.68 -7.37
CA GLU A 6 -16.77 -23.97 -8.04
C GLU A 6 -15.36 -24.56 -7.92
N ASN A 7 -15.24 -25.83 -7.53
CA ASN A 7 -13.96 -26.52 -7.48
C ASN A 7 -13.68 -27.15 -8.84
N VAL A 8 -12.46 -26.97 -9.32
CA VAL A 8 -11.99 -27.54 -10.59
C VAL A 8 -10.81 -28.45 -10.27
N LEU A 9 -10.90 -29.70 -10.68
CA LEU A 9 -9.90 -30.73 -10.41
C LEU A 9 -9.31 -31.24 -11.72
N LEU A 10 -7.98 -31.18 -11.85
CA LEU A 10 -7.25 -31.77 -12.96
C LEU A 10 -6.74 -33.16 -12.54
N VAL A 11 -7.21 -34.18 -13.25
CA VAL A 11 -6.92 -35.59 -12.97
C VAL A 11 -6.22 -36.20 -14.18
N PRO A 12 -5.15 -36.99 -14.00
CA PRO A 12 -4.57 -37.76 -15.09
C PRO A 12 -5.56 -38.87 -15.52
N GLY A 13 -6.08 -38.75 -16.74
CA GLY A 13 -6.95 -39.73 -17.36
C GLY A 13 -6.19 -40.85 -18.07
N GLU A 14 -6.92 -41.78 -18.67
CA GLU A 14 -6.34 -42.94 -19.36
C GLU A 14 -5.46 -42.53 -20.55
N SER A 15 -5.92 -41.57 -21.37
CA SER A 15 -5.24 -41.10 -22.59
C SER A 15 -4.71 -39.67 -22.52
N GLY A 16 -5.09 -38.90 -21.51
CA GLY A 16 -4.77 -37.47 -21.39
C GLY A 16 -5.39 -36.89 -20.13
N TRP A 17 -5.31 -35.58 -19.95
CA TRP A 17 -5.87 -34.92 -18.77
C TRP A 17 -7.40 -34.87 -18.79
N GLU A 18 -8.00 -35.10 -17.62
CA GLU A 18 -9.42 -34.93 -17.36
C GLU A 18 -9.67 -33.74 -16.44
N ILE A 19 -10.69 -32.98 -16.77
CA ILE A 19 -11.14 -31.81 -16.01
C ILE A 19 -12.47 -32.19 -15.37
N TRP A 20 -12.49 -32.15 -14.05
CA TRP A 20 -13.67 -32.41 -13.24
C TRP A 20 -14.09 -31.11 -12.55
N SER A 21 -15.38 -30.82 -12.50
CA SER A 21 -15.89 -29.65 -11.78
C SER A 21 -17.13 -29.97 -10.96
N GLY A 22 -17.34 -29.19 -9.90
CA GLY A 22 -18.51 -29.33 -9.06
C GLY A 22 -18.60 -28.27 -7.96
N PRO A 23 -19.80 -28.07 -7.39
CA PRO A 23 -20.04 -27.09 -6.33
C PRO A 23 -19.47 -27.53 -4.98
N SER A 24 -19.19 -28.83 -4.81
CA SER A 24 -18.60 -29.41 -3.60
C SER A 24 -17.50 -30.39 -3.96
N THR A 25 -16.65 -30.66 -2.98
CA THR A 25 -15.49 -31.55 -3.11
C THR A 25 -15.84 -33.04 -3.25
N ALA A 26 -17.09 -33.41 -2.91
CA ALA A 26 -17.58 -34.79 -2.91
C ALA A 26 -18.47 -35.13 -4.12
N ALA A 27 -18.94 -34.12 -4.87
CA ALA A 27 -19.84 -34.30 -6.01
C ALA A 27 -19.23 -33.70 -7.28
N LEU A 28 -18.02 -34.14 -7.62
CA LEU A 28 -17.34 -33.73 -8.84
C LEU A 28 -17.89 -34.51 -10.03
N THR A 29 -18.15 -33.81 -11.12
CA THR A 29 -18.61 -34.38 -12.40
C THR A 29 -17.58 -34.13 -13.48
N LEU A 30 -17.44 -35.06 -14.42
CA LEU A 30 -16.51 -34.92 -15.54
C LEU A 30 -17.01 -33.79 -16.44
N HIS A 31 -16.23 -32.72 -16.54
CA HIS A 31 -16.52 -31.60 -17.42
C HIS A 31 -15.98 -31.87 -18.83
N SER A 32 -14.74 -32.35 -18.93
CA SER A 32 -14.11 -32.69 -20.21
C SER A 32 -12.95 -33.66 -20.03
N ALA A 33 -12.78 -34.59 -20.98
CA ALA A 33 -11.61 -35.44 -21.09
C ALA A 33 -10.82 -35.07 -22.35
N THR A 34 -9.49 -35.00 -22.24
CA THR A 34 -8.60 -34.58 -23.35
C THR A 34 -7.65 -35.72 -23.74
N THR A 35 -6.97 -35.55 -24.88
CA THR A 35 -5.84 -36.40 -25.31
C THR A 35 -4.50 -35.68 -25.14
N ILE A 36 -4.48 -34.65 -24.30
CA ILE A 36 -3.29 -33.82 -24.06
C ILE A 36 -2.47 -34.48 -22.96
N ASP A 37 -1.16 -34.65 -23.18
CA ASP A 37 -0.25 -35.27 -22.23
C ASP A 37 0.29 -34.29 -21.17
N LYS A 38 0.51 -33.03 -21.57
CA LYS A 38 1.09 -31.98 -20.72
C LYS A 38 0.02 -31.07 -20.15
N ALA A 39 0.06 -30.83 -18.84
CA ALA A 39 -0.92 -29.97 -18.19
C ALA A 39 -0.86 -28.52 -18.72
N GLY A 40 0.33 -28.04 -19.10
CA GLY A 40 0.56 -26.69 -19.62
C GLY A 40 -0.13 -26.39 -20.95
N ASP A 41 -0.44 -27.44 -21.72
CA ASP A 41 -1.10 -27.31 -23.02
C ASP A 41 -2.64 -27.33 -22.91
N LEU A 42 -3.18 -27.50 -21.69
CA LEU A 42 -4.62 -27.50 -21.45
C LEU A 42 -5.25 -26.14 -21.74
N THR A 43 -6.25 -26.11 -22.62
CA THR A 43 -7.10 -24.94 -22.86
C THR A 43 -8.42 -25.07 -22.11
N ASP A 44 -9.16 -23.96 -22.04
CA ASP A 44 -10.56 -23.94 -21.60
C ASP A 44 -10.82 -24.49 -20.19
N ILE A 45 -9.84 -24.38 -19.29
CA ILE A 45 -10.00 -24.74 -17.87
C ILE A 45 -11.08 -23.84 -17.24
N PRO A 46 -12.18 -24.40 -16.69
CA PRO A 46 -13.26 -23.61 -16.11
C PRO A 46 -12.77 -22.67 -15.01
N ALA A 47 -13.48 -21.57 -14.80
CA ALA A 47 -13.19 -20.64 -13.71
C ALA A 47 -13.54 -21.29 -12.36
N GLY A 48 -12.71 -21.09 -11.34
CA GLY A 48 -12.93 -21.70 -10.03
C GLY A 48 -11.64 -21.99 -9.27
N ASP A 49 -11.74 -22.73 -8.18
CA ASP A 49 -10.60 -23.12 -7.36
C ASP A 49 -9.94 -24.36 -7.97
N LEU A 50 -8.80 -24.15 -8.62
CA LEU A 50 -8.10 -25.21 -9.35
C LEU A 50 -7.21 -26.03 -8.42
N LEU A 51 -7.40 -27.34 -8.42
CA LEU A 51 -6.52 -28.32 -7.81
C LEU A 51 -5.92 -29.21 -8.90
N LEU A 52 -4.63 -29.48 -8.80
CA LEU A 52 -3.92 -30.41 -9.70
C LEU A 52 -3.58 -31.69 -8.94
N LEU A 53 -3.98 -32.84 -9.48
CA LEU A 53 -3.48 -34.13 -9.04
C LEU A 53 -2.25 -34.50 -9.85
N PHE A 54 -1.11 -34.61 -9.19
CA PHE A 54 0.09 -35.14 -9.83
C PHE A 54 -0.12 -36.60 -10.21
N PRO A 55 0.25 -36.99 -11.45
CA PRO A 55 0.21 -38.38 -11.85
C PRO A 55 1.22 -39.19 -11.04
N VAL A 56 0.95 -40.49 -10.87
CA VAL A 56 1.81 -41.39 -10.09
C VAL A 56 3.24 -41.40 -10.63
N LYS A 57 3.42 -41.20 -11.95
CA LYS A 57 4.76 -41.11 -12.57
C LYS A 57 5.60 -39.92 -12.09
N ALA A 58 4.98 -38.89 -11.51
CA ALA A 58 5.66 -37.70 -11.03
C ALA A 58 6.12 -37.83 -9.58
N ILE A 59 5.73 -38.91 -8.88
CA ILE A 59 6.04 -39.09 -7.46
C ILE A 59 6.79 -40.40 -7.20
N THR A 60 7.53 -40.41 -6.10
CA THR A 60 8.05 -41.62 -5.48
C THR A 60 7.36 -41.80 -4.14
N ALA A 61 6.60 -42.88 -3.97
CA ALA A 61 6.01 -43.25 -2.68
C ALA A 61 7.02 -44.10 -1.88
N VAL A 62 7.19 -43.78 -0.60
CA VAL A 62 8.10 -44.47 0.32
C VAL A 62 7.32 -44.79 1.60
N PRO A 63 6.82 -46.02 1.75
CA PRO A 63 6.20 -46.45 2.98
C PRO A 63 7.27 -46.69 4.05
N MET A 64 6.91 -46.39 5.30
CA MET A 64 7.78 -46.59 6.45
C MET A 64 6.97 -46.82 7.71
N ARG A 65 7.58 -47.49 8.68
CA ARG A 65 7.08 -47.55 10.06
C ARG A 65 7.99 -46.69 10.93
N VAL A 66 7.37 -45.85 11.75
CA VAL A 66 8.07 -45.00 12.72
C VAL A 66 7.65 -45.36 14.13
N SER A 67 8.61 -45.47 15.05
CA SER A 67 8.35 -45.75 16.47
C SER A 67 8.01 -44.48 17.23
N SER A 68 6.96 -43.79 16.79
CA SER A 68 6.42 -42.57 17.38
C SER A 68 4.96 -42.39 16.97
N ASP A 69 4.17 -41.81 17.86
CA ASP A 69 2.78 -41.39 17.66
C ASP A 69 2.62 -39.86 17.55
N ASP A 70 3.71 -39.11 17.69
CA ASP A 70 3.74 -37.65 17.61
C ASP A 70 3.85 -37.15 16.17
N ASP A 71 2.76 -36.59 15.67
CA ASP A 71 2.62 -36.03 14.32
C ASP A 71 3.68 -34.95 14.01
N ALA A 72 4.19 -34.24 15.02
CA ALA A 72 5.21 -33.21 14.83
C ALA A 72 6.55 -33.79 14.35
N LEU A 73 6.85 -35.04 14.71
CA LEU A 73 8.13 -35.70 14.38
C LEU A 73 8.12 -36.39 13.01
N PHE A 74 6.94 -36.62 12.42
CA PHE A 74 6.82 -37.40 11.18
C PHE A 74 7.54 -36.77 10.00
N ALA A 75 7.55 -35.44 9.91
CA ALA A 75 8.28 -34.74 8.84
C ALA A 75 9.79 -34.98 8.92
N ASP A 76 10.37 -34.91 10.11
CA ASP A 76 11.80 -35.10 10.34
C ASP A 76 12.20 -36.57 10.13
N LEU A 77 11.37 -37.51 10.61
CA LEU A 77 11.59 -38.94 10.40
C LEU A 77 11.49 -39.33 8.92
N ALA A 78 10.53 -38.75 8.20
CA ALA A 78 10.41 -38.92 6.75
C ALA A 78 11.63 -38.37 6.00
N ALA A 79 12.18 -37.23 6.44
CA ALA A 79 13.40 -36.66 5.87
C ALA A 79 14.62 -37.57 6.10
N LEU A 80 14.81 -38.07 7.33
CA LEU A 80 15.88 -39.02 7.65
C LEU A 80 15.76 -40.32 6.84
N HIS A 81 14.54 -40.83 6.68
CA HIS A 81 14.27 -41.99 5.82
C HIS A 81 14.63 -41.71 4.37
N ALA A 82 14.27 -40.54 3.84
CA ALA A 82 14.61 -40.11 2.48
C ALA A 82 16.12 -40.11 2.26
N GLU A 83 16.87 -39.50 3.18
CA GLU A 83 18.33 -39.40 3.10
C GLU A 83 18.98 -40.78 3.11
N ARG A 84 18.48 -41.70 3.94
CA ARG A 84 18.97 -43.08 4.01
C ARG A 84 18.84 -43.84 2.69
N ILE A 85 17.79 -43.58 1.91
CA ILE A 85 17.55 -44.20 0.60
C ILE A 85 18.08 -43.35 -0.56
N GLY A 86 18.79 -42.26 -0.28
CA GLY A 86 19.40 -41.40 -1.30
C GLY A 86 18.42 -40.44 -1.99
N LEU A 87 17.20 -40.26 -1.47
CA LEU A 87 16.25 -39.27 -1.96
C LEU A 87 16.54 -37.91 -1.29
N ARG A 88 16.94 -36.93 -2.08
CA ARG A 88 17.15 -35.55 -1.64
C ARG A 88 16.28 -34.61 -2.49
N PRO A 89 15.11 -34.17 -1.98
CA PRO A 89 14.33 -33.16 -2.68
C PRO A 89 15.13 -31.87 -2.79
N ASP A 90 15.02 -31.19 -3.93
CA ASP A 90 15.72 -29.93 -4.16
C ASP A 90 15.13 -28.84 -3.22
N PRO A 91 15.94 -28.27 -2.29
CA PRO A 91 15.46 -27.27 -1.34
C PRO A 91 14.98 -25.98 -2.02
N MET A 92 15.42 -25.69 -3.24
CA MET A 92 15.02 -24.52 -4.00
C MET A 92 13.72 -24.74 -4.81
N ALA A 93 13.28 -25.99 -4.95
CA ALA A 93 12.14 -26.37 -5.78
C ALA A 93 10.78 -26.35 -5.06
N GLY A 94 10.72 -25.81 -3.84
CA GLY A 94 9.49 -25.65 -3.05
C GLY A 94 9.26 -26.80 -2.06
N GLN A 95 8.01 -27.02 -1.66
CA GLN A 95 7.66 -28.15 -0.79
C GLN A 95 7.30 -29.34 -1.66
N LEU A 96 8.26 -30.24 -1.87
CA LEU A 96 8.12 -31.42 -2.74
C LEU A 96 7.90 -32.71 -1.96
N THR A 97 7.85 -32.64 -0.63
CA THR A 97 7.65 -33.81 0.22
C THR A 97 6.42 -33.60 1.09
N ASP A 98 5.64 -34.66 1.23
CA ASP A 98 4.56 -34.75 2.19
C ASP A 98 4.45 -36.19 2.73
N HIS A 99 3.72 -36.37 3.82
CA HIS A 99 3.50 -37.69 4.41
C HIS A 99 2.04 -37.88 4.80
N PHE A 100 1.58 -39.13 4.72
CA PHE A 100 0.22 -39.52 5.08
C PHE A 100 0.25 -40.70 6.03
N ILE A 101 -0.67 -40.68 6.99
CA ILE A 101 -0.81 -41.76 7.97
C ILE A 101 -1.60 -42.89 7.34
N ILE A 102 -1.04 -44.09 7.38
CA ILE A 102 -1.70 -45.32 6.94
C ILE A 102 -2.51 -45.92 8.09
N ALA A 103 -1.84 -46.12 9.22
CA ALA A 103 -2.40 -46.72 10.44
C ALA A 103 -1.59 -46.30 11.67
N ARG A 104 -2.24 -46.22 12.82
CA ARG A 104 -1.60 -46.00 14.13
C ARG A 104 -1.70 -47.27 14.96
N GLU A 105 -0.57 -47.75 15.46
CA GLU A 105 -0.45 -48.84 16.42
C GLU A 105 0.11 -48.28 17.74
N PRO A 106 -0.07 -48.97 18.89
CA PRO A 106 0.26 -48.42 20.23
C PRO A 106 1.70 -47.94 20.43
N GLU A 107 2.64 -48.34 19.57
CA GLU A 107 4.05 -47.95 19.62
C GLU A 107 4.66 -47.63 18.25
N ASN A 108 3.90 -47.83 17.16
CA ASN A 108 4.39 -47.62 15.79
C ASN A 108 3.31 -46.96 14.95
N THR A 109 3.70 -46.00 14.12
CA THR A 109 2.83 -45.42 13.10
C THR A 109 3.33 -45.84 11.74
N ALA A 110 2.43 -46.37 10.91
CA ALA A 110 2.71 -46.64 9.50
C ALA A 110 2.41 -45.37 8.69
N LEU A 111 3.38 -44.92 7.92
CA LEU A 111 3.32 -43.71 7.10
C LEU A 111 3.66 -44.04 5.65
N VAL A 112 3.10 -43.29 4.72
CA VAL A 112 3.62 -43.17 3.35
C VAL A 112 4.13 -41.76 3.13
N SER A 113 5.41 -41.62 2.80
CA SER A 113 5.97 -40.36 2.35
C SER A 113 5.99 -40.29 0.84
N VAL A 114 5.59 -39.15 0.28
CA VAL A 114 5.57 -38.92 -1.15
C VAL A 114 6.61 -37.85 -1.50
N TYR A 115 7.43 -38.14 -2.49
CA TYR A 115 8.44 -37.22 -3.00
C TYR A 115 8.08 -36.87 -4.44
N LEU A 116 7.68 -35.63 -4.65
CA LEU A 116 7.36 -35.09 -5.94
C LEU A 116 8.65 -34.75 -6.69
N ARG A 117 8.80 -35.27 -7.91
CA ARG A 117 9.83 -34.80 -8.83
C ARG A 117 9.57 -33.32 -9.13
N VAL A 118 10.64 -32.51 -9.18
CA VAL A 118 10.56 -31.10 -9.61
C VAL A 118 9.79 -31.02 -10.93
N PRO A 119 8.63 -30.32 -10.97
CA PRO A 119 7.88 -30.13 -12.21
C PRO A 119 8.73 -29.44 -13.26
N GLY A 120 8.70 -29.95 -14.48
CA GLY A 120 9.38 -29.36 -15.63
C GLY A 120 8.44 -28.48 -16.47
N GLU A 121 8.97 -28.01 -17.60
CA GLU A 121 8.21 -27.19 -18.54
C GLU A 121 6.98 -27.95 -19.09
N GLY A 122 5.79 -27.39 -18.83
CA GLY A 122 4.51 -27.95 -19.25
C GLY A 122 3.88 -28.94 -18.25
N ASP A 123 4.53 -29.25 -17.13
CA ASP A 123 3.93 -30.10 -16.07
C ASP A 123 2.90 -29.33 -15.23
N MET A 124 2.93 -27.99 -15.28
CA MET A 124 2.00 -27.11 -14.60
C MET A 124 0.97 -26.56 -15.59
N PRO A 125 -0.33 -26.50 -15.23
CA PRO A 125 -1.35 -25.91 -16.09
C PRO A 125 -1.16 -24.40 -16.24
N PRO A 126 -1.68 -23.80 -17.34
CA PRO A 126 -1.51 -22.37 -17.61
C PRO A 126 -2.14 -21.48 -16.54
N ARG A 127 -3.22 -21.96 -15.90
CA ARG A 127 -3.80 -21.33 -14.71
C ARG A 127 -3.16 -21.94 -13.46
N GLY A 128 -2.47 -21.13 -12.67
CA GLY A 128 -1.77 -21.59 -11.47
C GLY A 128 -2.71 -22.23 -10.43
N PRO A 129 -2.54 -23.52 -10.08
CA PRO A 129 -3.41 -24.19 -9.10
C PRO A 129 -3.26 -23.63 -7.67
N LYS A 130 -4.35 -23.69 -6.90
CA LYS A 130 -4.40 -23.27 -5.49
C LYS A 130 -3.89 -24.35 -4.53
N SER A 131 -4.07 -25.60 -4.90
CA SER A 131 -3.66 -26.76 -4.11
C SER A 131 -3.22 -27.89 -5.02
N PHE A 132 -2.52 -28.85 -4.43
CA PHE A 132 -1.96 -30.00 -5.12
C PHE A 132 -2.23 -31.24 -4.30
N ASP A 133 -2.42 -32.37 -4.96
CA ASP A 133 -2.42 -33.68 -4.34
C ASP A 133 -1.91 -34.72 -5.35
N ILE A 134 -2.00 -36.00 -5.03
CA ILE A 134 -1.61 -37.09 -5.91
C ILE A 134 -2.84 -37.86 -6.39
N SER A 135 -2.83 -38.32 -7.63
CA SER A 135 -3.96 -39.02 -8.24
C SER A 135 -4.39 -40.27 -7.48
N ALA A 136 -3.43 -41.03 -6.96
CA ALA A 136 -3.67 -42.25 -6.19
C ALA A 136 -4.51 -42.03 -4.91
N ARG A 137 -4.57 -40.81 -4.36
CA ARG A 137 -5.39 -40.51 -3.17
C ARG A 137 -6.81 -40.07 -3.51
N ALA A 138 -7.08 -39.72 -4.76
CA ALA A 138 -8.36 -39.11 -5.14
C ALA A 138 -9.48 -40.13 -5.37
N PHE A 139 -9.18 -41.42 -5.45
CA PHE A 139 -10.19 -42.43 -5.74
C PHE A 139 -10.67 -43.10 -4.46
N PRO A 140 -11.99 -43.17 -4.21
CA PRO A 140 -12.52 -43.85 -3.03
C PRO A 140 -12.31 -45.37 -3.16
N VAL A 141 -11.56 -45.94 -2.23
CA VAL A 141 -11.26 -47.37 -2.16
C VAL A 141 -11.63 -47.90 -0.76
N THR A 142 -12.10 -49.14 -0.70
CA THR A 142 -12.47 -49.80 0.56
C THR A 142 -11.60 -51.01 0.83
N GLY A 143 -11.35 -51.29 2.11
CA GLY A 143 -10.58 -52.45 2.55
C GLY A 143 -9.14 -52.47 2.03
N ASP A 144 -8.59 -53.67 1.96
CA ASP A 144 -7.21 -53.91 1.52
C ASP A 144 -7.21 -54.27 0.04
N THR A 145 -6.94 -53.27 -0.81
CA THR A 145 -7.19 -53.35 -2.25
C THR A 145 -5.92 -52.99 -3.04
N LEU A 146 -5.65 -53.78 -4.08
CA LEU A 146 -4.76 -53.43 -5.18
C LEU A 146 -5.60 -52.82 -6.30
N ALA A 147 -5.44 -51.52 -6.56
CA ALA A 147 -6.07 -50.84 -7.69
C ALA A 147 -5.05 -50.65 -8.81
N VAL A 148 -5.46 -50.94 -10.05
CA VAL A 148 -4.63 -50.83 -11.26
C VAL A 148 -5.39 -50.03 -12.30
N TRP A 149 -4.78 -48.97 -12.86
CA TRP A 149 -5.42 -48.11 -13.86
C TRP A 149 -4.39 -47.49 -14.80
N LYS A 150 -4.85 -46.81 -15.85
CA LYS A 150 -3.97 -46.05 -16.74
C LYS A 150 -3.97 -44.56 -16.43
N GLU A 151 -2.78 -43.97 -16.48
CA GLU A 151 -2.56 -42.54 -16.47
C GLU A 151 -1.68 -42.13 -17.66
N LEU A 152 -2.20 -41.25 -18.51
CA LEU A 152 -1.47 -40.67 -19.64
C LEU A 152 -0.78 -41.76 -20.50
N GLY A 153 -1.54 -42.81 -20.84
CA GLY A 153 -1.11 -43.94 -21.68
C GLY A 153 -0.32 -45.04 -20.97
N ARG A 154 -0.11 -44.96 -19.66
CA ARG A 154 0.74 -45.89 -18.90
C ARG A 154 -0.01 -46.52 -17.74
N TRP A 155 0.21 -47.82 -17.51
CA TRP A 155 -0.34 -48.49 -16.34
C TRP A 155 0.34 -48.05 -15.05
N VAL A 156 -0.46 -47.80 -14.03
CA VAL A 156 -0.04 -47.47 -12.68
C VAL A 156 -0.85 -48.34 -11.71
N PHE A 157 -0.33 -48.51 -10.50
CA PHE A 157 -1.06 -49.21 -9.45
C PHE A 157 -0.89 -48.50 -8.12
N ALA A 158 -1.85 -48.76 -7.22
CA ALA A 158 -1.79 -48.36 -5.83
C ALA A 158 -2.29 -49.47 -4.92
N LEU A 159 -1.68 -49.55 -3.75
CA LEU A 159 -2.03 -50.45 -2.66
C LEU A 159 -2.67 -49.63 -1.55
N PHE A 160 -3.82 -50.12 -1.09
CA PHE A 160 -4.59 -49.51 -0.02
C PHE A 160 -4.70 -50.49 1.15
N HIS A 161 -4.65 -49.95 2.36
CA HIS A 161 -4.96 -50.66 3.59
C HIS A 161 -6.09 -49.93 4.29
N GLN A 162 -7.23 -50.60 4.47
CA GLN A 162 -8.46 -50.00 5.01
C GLN A 162 -8.86 -48.68 4.31
N GLY A 163 -8.63 -48.59 3.00
CA GLY A 163 -8.89 -47.39 2.19
C GLY A 163 -7.80 -46.30 2.24
N ASN A 164 -6.80 -46.42 3.11
CA ASN A 164 -5.67 -45.50 3.15
C ASN A 164 -4.59 -45.92 2.14
N LEU A 165 -4.06 -44.97 1.38
CA LEU A 165 -2.97 -45.23 0.44
C LEU A 165 -1.70 -45.66 1.20
N VAL A 166 -1.15 -46.82 0.84
CA VAL A 166 0.11 -47.33 1.39
C VAL A 166 1.25 -47.13 0.41
N TYR A 167 1.02 -47.43 -0.86
CA TYR A 167 2.04 -47.39 -1.88
C TYR A 167 1.40 -47.13 -3.24
N CYS A 168 2.12 -46.46 -4.13
CA CYS A 168 1.74 -46.36 -5.52
C CYS A 168 2.98 -46.24 -6.40
N GLN A 169 2.88 -46.74 -7.62
CA GLN A 169 3.97 -46.72 -8.58
C GLN A 169 3.43 -46.70 -10.01
N ALA A 170 4.10 -45.93 -10.86
CA ALA A 170 3.89 -45.99 -12.30
C ALA A 170 4.81 -47.05 -12.91
N THR A 171 4.25 -47.88 -13.78
CA THR A 171 4.99 -48.97 -14.43
C THR A 171 5.62 -48.52 -15.73
N SER A 172 6.40 -49.38 -16.37
CA SER A 172 6.89 -49.14 -17.74
C SER A 172 5.87 -49.55 -18.81
N VAL A 173 4.78 -50.22 -18.42
CA VAL A 173 3.84 -50.89 -19.32
C VAL A 173 2.83 -49.90 -19.93
N THR A 174 2.73 -49.95 -21.26
CA THR A 174 1.82 -49.11 -22.07
C THR A 174 0.83 -49.95 -22.91
N ALA A 175 0.82 -51.27 -22.69
CA ALA A 175 -0.05 -52.20 -23.39
C ALA A 175 -1.55 -51.86 -23.21
N ALA A 176 -2.37 -52.28 -24.17
CA ALA A 176 -3.80 -52.02 -24.16
C ALA A 176 -4.50 -52.63 -22.92
N SER A 177 -4.10 -53.84 -22.53
CA SER A 177 -4.59 -54.58 -21.37
C SER A 177 -3.47 -54.91 -20.38
N PRO A 178 -3.79 -55.26 -19.12
CA PRO A 178 -2.83 -55.78 -18.15
C PRO A 178 -2.14 -57.06 -18.64
N ASP A 179 -0.82 -57.02 -18.80
CA ASP A 179 -0.01 -58.14 -19.28
C ASP A 179 0.84 -58.78 -18.16
N GLU A 180 1.62 -59.81 -18.52
CA GLU A 180 2.49 -60.52 -17.57
C GLU A 180 3.62 -59.63 -17.03
N ASP A 181 4.05 -58.63 -17.80
CA ASP A 181 5.08 -57.68 -17.39
C ASP A 181 4.55 -56.75 -16.28
N LEU A 182 3.32 -56.25 -16.43
CA LEU A 182 2.64 -55.47 -15.39
C LEU A 182 2.45 -56.29 -14.11
N ALA A 183 1.95 -57.52 -14.25
CA ALA A 183 1.76 -58.41 -13.10
C ALA A 183 3.09 -58.69 -12.37
N ARG A 184 4.18 -58.86 -13.11
CA ARG A 184 5.53 -59.05 -12.57
C ARG A 184 6.03 -57.80 -11.84
N GLU A 185 5.87 -56.61 -12.42
CA GLU A 185 6.26 -55.34 -11.77
C GLU A 185 5.52 -55.16 -10.43
N ILE A 186 4.21 -55.41 -10.38
CA ILE A 186 3.43 -55.31 -9.14
C ILE A 186 3.91 -56.31 -8.09
N ARG A 187 4.18 -57.56 -8.49
CA ARG A 187 4.71 -58.59 -7.56
C ARG A 187 6.07 -58.21 -6.99
N LEU A 188 6.97 -57.66 -7.82
CA LEU A 188 8.28 -57.20 -7.36
C LEU A 188 8.14 -56.06 -6.34
N ALA A 189 7.22 -55.12 -6.57
CA ALA A 189 6.94 -54.06 -5.61
C ALA A 189 6.40 -54.62 -4.29
N LEU A 190 5.43 -55.54 -4.33
CA LEU A 190 4.91 -56.19 -3.12
C LEU A 190 5.99 -56.97 -2.35
N MET A 191 6.87 -57.69 -3.05
CA MET A 191 8.01 -58.37 -2.42
C MET A 191 8.97 -57.37 -1.76
N GLN A 192 9.24 -56.24 -2.42
CA GLN A 192 10.09 -55.19 -1.86
C GLN A 192 9.47 -54.57 -0.60
N LEU A 193 8.16 -54.35 -0.59
CA LEU A 193 7.42 -53.87 0.58
C LEU A 193 7.47 -54.89 1.72
N GLY A 194 7.27 -56.17 1.44
CA GLY A 194 7.40 -57.26 2.41
C GLY A 194 8.80 -57.30 3.04
N LEU A 195 9.86 -57.16 2.25
CA LEU A 195 11.25 -57.08 2.74
C LEU A 195 11.51 -55.85 3.63
N GLN A 196 10.72 -54.78 3.48
CA GLN A 196 10.76 -53.58 4.32
C GLN A 196 9.90 -53.71 5.59
N GLY A 197 9.30 -54.88 5.83
CA GLY A 197 8.41 -55.14 6.95
C GLY A 197 7.00 -54.58 6.76
N MET A 198 6.63 -54.20 5.54
CA MET A 198 5.29 -53.73 5.15
C MET A 198 4.62 -54.82 4.31
N GLU A 199 4.34 -55.96 4.93
CA GLU A 199 3.64 -57.07 4.28
C GLU A 199 2.16 -56.72 4.13
N ILE A 200 1.69 -56.66 2.88
CA ILE A 200 0.31 -56.33 2.53
C ILE A 200 -0.16 -57.38 1.54
N GLU A 201 -1.19 -58.12 1.94
CA GLU A 201 -1.88 -59.06 1.09
C GLU A 201 -3.21 -58.43 0.63
N PRO A 202 -3.31 -57.96 -0.62
CA PRO A 202 -4.55 -57.35 -1.10
C PRO A 202 -5.67 -58.40 -1.14
N THR A 203 -6.71 -58.16 -0.34
CA THR A 203 -7.93 -58.98 -0.32
C THR A 203 -8.80 -58.76 -1.56
N ARG A 204 -8.55 -57.70 -2.32
CA ARG A 204 -9.29 -57.34 -3.53
C ARG A 204 -8.34 -56.77 -4.58
N VAL A 205 -8.54 -57.15 -5.84
CA VAL A 205 -7.80 -56.61 -6.99
C VAL A 205 -8.80 -55.97 -7.94
N VAL A 206 -8.62 -54.69 -8.26
CA VAL A 206 -9.52 -53.94 -9.13
C VAL A 206 -8.73 -53.32 -10.28
N VAL A 207 -9.23 -53.50 -11.49
CA VAL A 207 -8.72 -52.86 -12.71
C VAL A 207 -9.72 -51.80 -13.13
N TRP A 208 -9.31 -50.54 -13.04
CA TRP A 208 -10.11 -49.41 -13.51
C TRP A 208 -9.80 -49.10 -14.96
N THR A 209 -10.81 -49.21 -15.80
CA THR A 209 -10.72 -48.92 -17.23
C THR A 209 -12.08 -48.52 -17.79
N SER A 210 -12.05 -47.76 -18.87
CA SER A 210 -13.25 -47.42 -19.65
C SER A 210 -13.67 -48.55 -20.60
N LEU A 211 -12.83 -49.56 -20.81
CA LEU A 211 -13.06 -50.66 -21.73
C LEU A 211 -13.97 -51.73 -21.11
N GLU A 212 -15.10 -52.04 -21.77
CA GLU A 212 -16.06 -53.05 -21.32
C GLU A 212 -15.46 -54.47 -21.25
N ILE A 213 -14.50 -54.77 -22.12
CA ILE A 213 -13.82 -56.08 -22.17
C ILE A 213 -12.32 -55.82 -22.08
N THR A 214 -11.75 -56.15 -20.92
CA THR A 214 -10.31 -56.07 -20.66
C THR A 214 -9.79 -57.44 -20.24
N ASP A 215 -8.80 -57.96 -20.94
CA ASP A 215 -8.15 -59.21 -20.55
C ASP A 215 -7.32 -58.98 -19.28
N THR A 216 -7.71 -59.65 -18.19
CA THR A 216 -7.02 -59.61 -16.88
C THR A 216 -6.36 -60.94 -16.54
N SER A 217 -6.23 -61.86 -17.51
CA SER A 217 -5.71 -63.22 -17.29
C SER A 217 -4.32 -63.24 -16.65
N ALA A 218 -3.43 -62.31 -17.03
CA ALA A 218 -2.10 -62.18 -16.43
C ALA A 218 -2.16 -61.83 -14.94
N LEU A 219 -3.04 -60.88 -14.57
CA LEU A 219 -3.26 -60.50 -13.17
C LEU A 219 -3.95 -61.62 -12.38
N ALA A 220 -4.91 -62.31 -12.98
CA ALA A 220 -5.62 -63.44 -12.34
C ALA A 220 -4.70 -64.63 -12.02
N LYS A 221 -3.65 -64.86 -12.83
CA LYS A 221 -2.62 -65.86 -12.52
C LYS A 221 -1.69 -65.41 -11.39
N ALA A 222 -1.43 -64.11 -11.30
CA ALA A 222 -0.44 -63.55 -10.38
C ALA A 222 -0.99 -63.26 -8.98
N PHE A 223 -2.30 -62.96 -8.86
CA PHE A 223 -2.94 -62.50 -7.64
C PHE A 223 -4.23 -63.29 -7.36
N GLN A 224 -4.51 -63.50 -6.07
CA GLN A 224 -5.79 -64.00 -5.57
C GLN A 224 -6.36 -62.95 -4.61
N PRO A 225 -7.65 -62.57 -4.70
CA PRO A 225 -8.69 -63.10 -5.59
C PRO A 225 -8.64 -62.56 -7.03
N THR A 226 -9.49 -63.11 -7.90
CA THR A 226 -9.60 -62.73 -9.33
C THR A 226 -9.85 -61.22 -9.49
N PRO A 227 -9.14 -60.54 -10.41
CA PRO A 227 -9.32 -59.11 -10.66
C PRO A 227 -10.73 -58.76 -11.13
N GLU A 228 -11.32 -57.76 -10.50
CA GLU A 228 -12.59 -57.15 -10.90
C GLU A 228 -12.32 -56.00 -11.88
N VAL A 229 -13.02 -55.99 -13.01
CA VAL A 229 -12.95 -54.86 -13.97
C VAL A 229 -14.13 -53.94 -13.71
N THR A 230 -13.86 -52.69 -13.37
CA THR A 230 -14.90 -51.68 -13.12
C THR A 230 -14.54 -50.35 -13.77
N PRO A 231 -15.52 -49.48 -14.08
CA PRO A 231 -15.19 -48.11 -14.45
C PRO A 231 -14.44 -47.42 -13.30
N ARG A 232 -13.57 -46.47 -13.64
CA ARG A 232 -12.87 -45.67 -12.64
C ARG A 232 -13.88 -44.83 -11.86
N PRO A 233 -13.86 -44.85 -10.51
CA PRO A 233 -14.79 -44.04 -9.72
C PRO A 233 -14.53 -42.55 -9.95
N ALA A 234 -15.56 -41.74 -9.70
CA ALA A 234 -15.39 -40.29 -9.70
C ALA A 234 -14.37 -39.88 -8.63
N PRO A 235 -13.44 -38.96 -8.95
CA PRO A 235 -12.45 -38.49 -8.01
C PRO A 235 -13.12 -37.68 -6.90
N VAL A 236 -12.67 -37.90 -5.67
CA VAL A 236 -13.04 -37.17 -4.46
C VAL A 236 -11.78 -36.51 -3.93
N LEU A 237 -11.90 -35.26 -3.47
CA LEU A 237 -10.75 -34.57 -2.90
C LEU A 237 -10.32 -35.23 -1.58
N PRO A 238 -9.03 -35.59 -1.43
CA PRO A 238 -8.53 -36.15 -0.19
C PRO A 238 -8.67 -35.16 0.98
N ASP A 239 -8.97 -35.68 2.16
CA ASP A 239 -8.96 -34.91 3.41
C ASP A 239 -8.04 -35.62 4.43
N PRO A 240 -6.97 -34.98 4.92
CA PRO A 240 -6.49 -33.64 4.54
C PRO A 240 -5.85 -33.60 3.15
N LEU A 241 -5.91 -32.44 2.51
CA LEU A 241 -5.18 -32.15 1.28
C LEU A 241 -3.66 -32.16 1.52
N SER A 242 -2.92 -32.53 0.48
CA SER A 242 -1.47 -32.51 0.53
C SER A 242 -0.89 -31.09 0.68
N LYS A 243 0.25 -31.02 1.37
CA LYS A 243 1.07 -29.81 1.55
C LYS A 243 2.06 -29.57 0.40
N LEU A 244 2.00 -30.36 -0.67
CA LEU A 244 2.85 -30.19 -1.85
C LEU A 244 2.67 -28.79 -2.47
N LEU A 245 3.79 -28.12 -2.75
CA LEU A 245 3.79 -26.74 -3.26
C LEU A 245 5.07 -26.45 -4.07
N PRO A 246 5.07 -26.74 -5.39
CA PRO A 246 6.21 -26.52 -6.26
C PRO A 246 6.66 -25.05 -6.39
N ALA A 247 7.94 -24.84 -6.71
CA ALA A 247 8.55 -23.52 -6.83
C ALA A 247 7.91 -22.61 -7.90
N ASP A 248 7.53 -23.15 -9.06
CA ASP A 248 6.92 -22.37 -10.15
C ASP A 248 5.65 -21.65 -9.67
N VAL A 249 4.86 -22.34 -8.86
CA VAL A 249 3.64 -21.78 -8.26
C VAL A 249 3.98 -20.78 -7.17
N ARG A 250 5.03 -21.02 -6.38
CA ARG A 250 5.51 -20.03 -5.39
C ARG A 250 6.01 -18.77 -6.06
N ALA A 251 6.70 -18.86 -7.20
CA ALA A 251 7.13 -17.72 -7.99
C ALA A 251 5.92 -16.96 -8.54
N ALA A 252 5.01 -17.65 -9.23
CA ALA A 252 3.78 -17.05 -9.76
C ALA A 252 2.92 -16.37 -8.67
N ARG A 253 2.76 -17.01 -7.50
CA ARG A 253 2.03 -16.41 -6.37
C ARG A 253 2.73 -15.18 -5.78
N ARG A 254 4.08 -15.19 -5.71
CA ARG A 254 4.85 -14.02 -5.25
C ARG A 254 4.68 -12.84 -6.20
N GLU A 255 4.72 -13.08 -7.50
CA GLU A 255 4.50 -12.04 -8.52
C GLU A 255 3.08 -11.47 -8.47
N ALA A 256 2.07 -12.35 -8.36
CA ALA A 256 0.68 -11.92 -8.23
C ALA A 256 0.46 -11.05 -6.97
N ARG A 257 0.98 -11.47 -5.82
CA ARG A 257 0.94 -10.68 -4.58
C ARG A 257 1.71 -9.36 -4.71
N ARG A 258 2.86 -9.35 -5.39
CA ARG A 258 3.63 -8.12 -5.64
C ARG A 258 2.82 -7.13 -6.48
N LYS A 259 2.19 -7.58 -7.57
CA LYS A 259 1.32 -6.74 -8.40
C LYS A 259 0.14 -6.19 -7.61
N GLN A 260 -0.51 -7.02 -6.79
CA GLN A 260 -1.61 -6.59 -5.93
C GLN A 260 -1.17 -5.52 -4.93
N ASN A 261 -0.03 -5.71 -4.24
CA ASN A 261 0.49 -4.74 -3.29
C ASN A 261 0.89 -3.41 -3.97
N ILE A 262 1.46 -3.46 -5.17
CA ILE A 262 1.78 -2.25 -5.95
C ILE A 262 0.49 -1.51 -6.31
N MET A 263 -0.54 -2.21 -6.81
CA MET A 263 -1.82 -1.59 -7.17
C MET A 263 -2.50 -0.96 -5.94
N LEU A 264 -2.47 -1.63 -4.80
CA LEU A 264 -3.01 -1.12 -3.53
C LEU A 264 -2.23 0.11 -3.06
N GLY A 265 -0.91 0.12 -3.23
CA GLY A 265 -0.05 1.28 -2.98
C GLY A 265 -0.38 2.47 -3.89
N VAL A 266 -0.59 2.23 -5.20
CA VAL A 266 -1.00 3.28 -6.15
C VAL A 266 -2.37 3.85 -5.79
N ALA A 267 -3.33 3.01 -5.42
CA ALA A 267 -4.66 3.45 -4.98
C ALA A 267 -4.61 4.32 -3.72
N ALA A 268 -3.75 3.95 -2.75
CA ALA A 268 -3.55 4.74 -1.54
C ALA A 268 -2.95 6.13 -1.84
N VAL A 269 -1.95 6.20 -2.72
CA VAL A 269 -1.35 7.48 -3.15
C VAL A 269 -2.38 8.36 -3.88
N ALA A 270 -3.20 7.77 -4.76
CA ALA A 270 -4.24 8.49 -5.47
C ALA A 270 -5.28 9.11 -4.51
N LEU A 271 -5.70 8.37 -3.48
CA LEU A 271 -6.62 8.89 -2.45
C LEU A 271 -6.03 10.06 -1.67
N ILE A 272 -4.75 9.99 -1.29
CA ILE A 272 -4.05 11.10 -0.64
C ILE A 272 -4.03 12.33 -1.55
N TYR A 273 -3.72 12.14 -2.83
CA TYR A 273 -3.65 13.24 -3.78
C TYR A 273 -5.01 13.92 -3.99
N VAL A 274 -6.10 13.15 -4.11
CA VAL A 274 -7.47 13.68 -4.16
C VAL A 274 -7.83 14.42 -2.88
N GLY A 275 -7.41 13.91 -1.71
CA GLY A 275 -7.60 14.59 -0.43
C GLY A 275 -6.90 15.95 -0.36
N ILE A 276 -5.67 16.05 -0.85
CA ILE A 276 -4.90 17.30 -0.91
C ILE A 276 -5.59 18.31 -1.85
N ILE A 277 -5.99 17.87 -3.05
CA ILE A 277 -6.72 18.73 -4.00
C ILE A 277 -8.02 19.24 -3.39
N GLY A 278 -8.77 18.36 -2.71
CA GLY A 278 -10.01 18.73 -2.00
C GLY A 278 -9.77 19.76 -0.89
N TRP A 279 -8.72 19.58 -0.09
CA TRP A 279 -8.33 20.54 0.95
C TRP A 279 -7.99 21.91 0.36
N PHE A 280 -7.12 21.96 -0.65
CA PHE A 280 -6.73 23.22 -1.29
C PHE A 280 -7.92 23.91 -1.96
N GLY A 281 -8.78 23.16 -2.65
CA GLY A 281 -10.00 23.69 -3.26
C GLY A 281 -10.96 24.29 -2.23
N TYR A 282 -11.17 23.61 -1.10
CA TYR A 282 -11.99 24.12 0.00
C TYR A 282 -11.40 25.39 0.63
N GLY A 283 -10.08 25.42 0.87
CA GLY A 283 -9.40 26.59 1.41
C GLY A 283 -9.51 27.82 0.51
N LEU A 284 -9.32 27.65 -0.80
CA LEU A 284 -9.48 28.74 -1.77
C LEU A 284 -10.93 29.25 -1.83
N TRP A 285 -11.90 28.34 -1.82
CA TRP A 285 -13.32 28.71 -1.82
C TRP A 285 -13.70 29.51 -0.58
N LYS A 286 -13.27 29.05 0.60
CA LYS A 286 -13.50 29.74 1.88
C LYS A 286 -12.87 31.15 1.87
N ASN A 287 -11.60 31.26 1.50
CA ASN A 287 -10.90 32.55 1.46
C ASN A 287 -11.54 33.52 0.47
N ASN A 288 -11.97 33.04 -0.70
CA ASN A 288 -12.66 33.88 -1.67
C ASN A 288 -14.02 34.37 -1.14
N SER A 289 -14.76 33.53 -0.41
CA SER A 289 -16.03 33.91 0.21
C SER A 289 -15.86 34.98 1.31
N GLU A 290 -14.81 34.86 2.13
CA GLU A 290 -14.47 35.85 3.17
C GLU A 290 -14.02 37.17 2.54
N THR A 291 -13.21 37.10 1.49
CA THR A 291 -12.75 38.29 0.75
C THR A 291 -13.92 39.05 0.12
N GLN A 292 -14.87 38.33 -0.49
CA GLN A 292 -16.08 38.94 -1.05
C GLN A 292 -16.96 39.59 0.03
N ALA A 293 -17.05 39.00 1.22
CA ALA A 293 -17.78 39.59 2.34
C ALA A 293 -17.11 40.88 2.84
N LEU A 294 -15.78 40.89 2.97
CA LEU A 294 -15.01 42.07 3.36
C LEU A 294 -15.09 43.19 2.32
N ILE A 295 -15.04 42.87 1.03
CA ILE A 295 -15.21 43.86 -0.04
C ILE A 295 -16.60 44.51 0.02
N LYS A 296 -17.65 43.73 0.27
CA LYS A 296 -19.01 44.28 0.45
C LYS A 296 -19.10 45.24 1.63
N GLN A 297 -18.53 44.86 2.77
CA GLN A 297 -18.50 45.75 3.95
C GLN A 297 -17.70 47.03 3.69
N ALA A 298 -16.57 46.93 2.98
CA ALA A 298 -15.79 48.11 2.58
C ALA A 298 -16.57 49.03 1.63
N GLN A 299 -17.36 48.46 0.70
CA GLN A 299 -18.21 49.24 -0.20
C GLN A 299 -19.38 49.93 0.53
N GLU A 300 -19.96 49.28 1.55
CA GLU A 300 -21.02 49.86 2.38
C GLU A 300 -20.49 51.02 3.27
N ALA A 301 -19.26 50.92 3.76
CA ALA A 301 -18.62 51.94 4.60
C ALA A 301 -17.89 53.06 3.82
N ALA A 302 -17.67 52.88 2.51
CA ALA A 302 -17.03 53.89 1.66
C ALA A 302 -17.67 55.30 1.72
N PRO A 303 -19.01 55.47 1.62
CA PRO A 303 -19.63 56.80 1.67
C PRO A 303 -19.47 57.50 3.03
N GLU A 304 -19.40 56.75 4.13
CA GLU A 304 -19.14 57.31 5.46
C GLU A 304 -17.66 57.74 5.60
N GLY A 305 -16.73 56.96 5.02
CA GLY A 305 -15.31 57.30 4.97
C GLY A 305 -15.03 58.57 4.14
N GLU A 306 -15.70 58.72 2.99
CA GLU A 306 -15.59 59.92 2.15
C GLU A 306 -16.19 61.15 2.84
N ALA A 307 -17.33 61.01 3.53
CA ALA A 307 -17.92 62.08 4.31
C ALA A 307 -17.01 62.50 5.48
N TYR A 308 -16.41 61.52 6.19
CA TYR A 308 -15.47 61.79 7.27
C TYR A 308 -14.20 62.51 6.78
N ALA A 309 -13.65 62.10 5.63
CA ALA A 309 -12.50 62.75 5.01
C ALA A 309 -12.79 64.22 4.64
N LEU A 310 -13.98 64.51 4.10
CA LEU A 310 -14.42 65.88 3.82
C LEU A 310 -14.61 66.72 5.10
N HIS A 311 -15.08 66.10 6.18
CA HIS A 311 -15.18 66.76 7.48
C HIS A 311 -13.81 67.08 8.06
N MET A 312 -12.85 66.15 8.00
CA MET A 312 -11.46 66.39 8.42
C MET A 312 -10.83 67.55 7.65
N ALA A 313 -10.97 67.58 6.31
CA ALA A 313 -10.42 68.65 5.49
C ALA A 313 -10.98 70.03 5.88
N LYS A 314 -12.28 70.14 6.16
CA LYS A 314 -12.89 71.38 6.65
C LYS A 314 -12.43 71.80 8.04
N TRP A 315 -12.15 70.83 8.91
CA TRP A 315 -11.58 71.11 10.23
C TRP A 315 -10.14 71.61 10.15
N ASP A 316 -9.36 71.06 9.21
CA ASP A 316 -7.99 71.51 8.92
C ASP A 316 -7.96 72.94 8.36
N GLU A 317 -8.87 73.29 7.45
CA GLU A 317 -9.01 74.67 6.93
C GLU A 317 -9.34 75.70 8.01
N LEU A 318 -10.04 75.30 9.08
CA LEU A 318 -10.41 76.17 10.19
C LEU A 318 -9.36 76.17 11.31
N ALA A 319 -8.34 75.32 11.24
CA ALA A 319 -7.31 75.19 12.27
C ALA A 319 -6.56 76.52 12.50
N ASP A 320 -6.23 77.26 11.43
CA ASP A 320 -5.52 78.54 11.53
C ASP A 320 -6.29 79.64 12.29
N ALA A 321 -7.62 79.56 12.30
CA ALA A 321 -8.47 80.54 12.99
C ALA A 321 -8.79 80.14 14.44
N ILE A 322 -8.67 78.85 14.78
CA ILE A 322 -9.14 78.28 16.06
C ILE A 322 -7.96 77.93 16.97
N GLU A 323 -6.80 77.56 16.41
CA GLU A 323 -5.63 77.21 17.19
C GLU A 323 -5.01 78.46 17.83
N LEU A 324 -5.05 78.50 19.17
CA LEU A 324 -4.49 79.59 20.00
C LEU A 324 -3.06 79.94 19.61
N GLY A 325 -2.26 78.93 19.26
CA GLY A 325 -0.88 79.10 18.81
C GLY A 325 -0.76 80.08 17.65
N ASN A 326 -1.66 80.08 16.66
CA ASN A 326 -1.58 80.93 15.46
C ASN A 326 -2.15 82.35 15.67
N SER A 327 -2.64 82.65 16.89
CA SER A 327 -3.17 83.96 17.25
C SER A 327 -2.07 85.04 17.33
N PRO A 328 -2.19 86.15 16.57
CA PRO A 328 -1.21 87.25 16.60
C PRO A 328 -0.98 87.84 18.00
N VAL A 329 -2.00 87.79 18.86
CA VAL A 329 -1.95 88.32 20.23
C VAL A 329 -1.06 87.45 21.13
N GLU A 330 -1.12 86.13 20.97
CA GLU A 330 -0.30 85.19 21.75
C GLU A 330 1.15 85.18 21.26
N ILE A 331 1.35 85.26 19.95
CA ILE A 331 2.67 85.46 19.33
C ILE A 331 3.32 86.75 19.87
N LEU A 332 2.59 87.87 19.90
CA LEU A 332 3.10 89.13 20.43
C LEU A 332 3.48 89.01 21.93
N LYS A 333 2.65 88.33 22.72
CA LYS A 333 2.93 88.07 24.15
C LYS A 333 4.22 87.26 24.32
N ASN A 334 4.42 86.22 23.51
CA ASN A 334 5.62 85.38 23.55
C ASN A 334 6.87 86.12 23.06
N ILE A 335 6.74 87.05 22.11
CA ILE A 335 7.83 87.96 21.72
C ILE A 335 8.16 88.94 22.84
N ALA A 336 7.14 89.48 23.50
CA ALA A 336 7.32 90.41 24.62
C ALA A 336 8.00 89.73 25.82
N SER A 337 7.72 88.45 26.10
CA SER A 337 8.37 87.71 27.18
C SER A 337 9.85 87.40 26.92
N CYS A 338 10.31 87.46 25.67
CA CYS A 338 11.72 87.31 25.30
C CYS A 338 12.56 88.56 25.58
N ILE A 339 11.94 89.73 25.80
CA ILE A 339 12.64 91.00 26.05
C ILE A 339 13.34 90.94 27.43
N PRO A 340 14.67 91.11 27.51
CA PRO A 340 15.36 91.02 28.79
C PRO A 340 14.92 92.14 29.75
N PRO A 341 14.66 91.86 31.03
CA PRO A 341 14.19 92.86 31.99
C PRO A 341 15.23 93.96 32.19
N ASN A 342 14.79 95.22 32.32
CA ASN A 342 15.62 96.41 32.53
C ASN A 342 16.69 96.68 31.45
N SER A 343 16.51 96.15 30.24
CA SER A 343 17.49 96.24 29.14
C SER A 343 17.43 97.53 28.31
N GLY A 344 16.38 98.35 28.49
CA GLY A 344 16.15 99.53 27.67
C GLY A 344 15.86 99.22 26.19
N LEU A 345 15.62 97.95 25.85
CA LEU A 345 15.22 97.50 24.51
C LEU A 345 13.75 97.85 24.27
N ARG A 346 13.46 98.41 23.10
CA ARG A 346 12.10 98.83 22.71
C ARG A 346 11.83 98.48 21.25
N LEU A 347 10.66 97.91 20.99
CA LEU A 347 10.17 97.61 19.65
C LEU A 347 9.52 98.86 19.07
N ARG A 348 9.96 99.28 17.88
CA ARG A 348 9.36 100.38 17.12
C ARG A 348 8.21 99.89 16.24
N THR A 349 8.35 98.70 15.68
CA THR A 349 7.34 98.10 14.81
C THR A 349 7.34 96.58 15.01
N ALA A 350 6.15 96.01 15.12
CA ALA A 350 5.93 94.57 15.16
C ALA A 350 4.77 94.25 14.21
N ASP A 351 5.10 93.78 13.01
CA ASP A 351 4.13 93.24 12.07
C ASP A 351 4.05 91.73 12.29
N ILE A 352 2.88 91.25 12.69
CA ILE A 352 2.65 89.85 13.04
C ILE A 352 1.48 89.34 12.21
N SER A 353 1.74 88.31 11.41
CA SER A 353 0.75 87.52 10.69
C SER A 353 0.87 86.05 11.10
N ALA A 354 -0.06 85.20 10.66
CA ALA A 354 -0.03 83.77 10.97
C ALA A 354 1.24 83.10 10.41
N SER A 355 1.76 83.55 9.26
CA SER A 355 2.87 82.94 8.53
C SER A 355 4.21 83.69 8.66
N GLU A 356 4.18 85.00 8.91
CA GLU A 356 5.35 85.87 8.93
C GLU A 356 5.32 86.88 10.09
N ILE A 357 6.47 87.05 10.73
CA ILE A 357 6.71 88.01 11.81
C ILE A 357 7.86 88.92 11.41
N LYS A 358 7.69 90.23 11.55
CA LYS A 358 8.74 91.23 11.34
C LYS A 358 8.83 92.16 12.54
N LEU A 359 10.00 92.17 13.17
CA LEU A 359 10.30 92.95 14.36
C LEU A 359 11.39 93.98 14.06
N ILE A 360 11.10 95.23 14.36
CA ILE A 360 12.06 96.34 14.24
C ILE A 360 12.17 96.99 15.61
N GLY A 361 13.38 97.07 16.14
CA GLY A 361 13.61 97.60 17.48
C GLY A 361 14.97 98.28 17.64
N GLU A 362 15.11 98.93 18.79
CA GLU A 362 16.34 99.60 19.20
C GLU A 362 16.67 99.32 20.67
N ALA A 363 17.95 99.28 21.01
CA ALA A 363 18.44 99.14 22.38
C ALA A 363 19.69 99.99 22.63
N GLN A 364 19.93 100.36 23.89
CA GLN A 364 21.12 101.15 24.25
C GLN A 364 22.42 100.32 24.24
N GLN A 365 22.33 99.03 24.54
CA GLN A 365 23.47 98.12 24.64
C GLN A 365 23.33 96.95 23.65
N LEU A 366 24.41 96.59 22.96
CA LEU A 366 24.44 95.47 22.02
C LEU A 366 24.07 94.14 22.69
N GLN A 367 24.50 93.94 23.95
CA GLN A 367 24.21 92.73 24.73
C GLN A 367 22.72 92.47 24.91
N SER A 368 21.90 93.52 24.99
CA SER A 368 20.44 93.39 25.09
C SER A 368 19.83 92.84 23.81
N VAL A 369 20.35 93.26 22.66
CA VAL A 369 19.90 92.81 21.32
C VAL A 369 20.30 91.37 21.05
N THR A 370 21.52 90.99 21.45
CA THR A 370 22.01 89.59 21.33
C THR A 370 21.28 88.65 22.28
N THR A 371 20.97 89.09 23.50
CA THR A 371 20.21 88.28 24.47
C THR A 371 18.76 88.11 24.02
N PHE A 372 18.15 89.17 23.45
CA PHE A 372 16.82 89.09 22.86
C PHE A 372 16.75 88.10 21.68
N ASN A 373 17.73 88.12 20.78
CA ASN A 373 17.87 87.14 19.70
C ASN A 373 17.97 85.69 20.23
N LEU A 374 18.84 85.48 21.22
CA LEU A 374 18.97 84.17 21.87
C LEU A 374 17.69 83.70 22.56
N ASN A 375 16.94 84.62 23.18
CA ASN A 375 15.67 84.30 23.82
C ASN A 375 14.56 84.02 22.80
N LEU A 376 14.54 84.71 21.66
CA LEU A 376 13.59 84.46 20.57
C LEU A 376 13.81 83.07 19.95
N THR A 377 15.06 82.75 19.63
CA THR A 377 15.42 81.45 19.02
C THR A 377 15.22 80.26 19.97
N LYS A 378 15.29 80.48 21.29
CA LYS A 378 15.12 79.43 22.31
C LYS A 378 13.69 79.27 22.84
N ASN A 379 12.78 80.19 22.52
CA ASN A 379 11.41 80.11 23.00
C ASN A 379 10.68 78.96 22.30
N GLN A 380 10.17 77.99 23.06
CA GLN A 380 9.50 76.81 22.53
C GLN A 380 8.28 77.18 21.68
N ASP A 381 7.55 78.23 22.05
CA ASP A 381 6.33 78.65 21.36
C ASP A 381 6.59 79.44 20.06
N LEU A 382 7.82 79.92 19.87
CA LEU A 382 8.26 80.64 18.66
C LEU A 382 9.21 79.82 17.77
N SER A 383 9.49 78.56 18.16
CA SER A 383 10.41 77.65 17.48
C SER A 383 9.93 77.21 16.09
N ARG A 384 8.63 77.35 15.81
CA ARG A 384 8.03 77.06 14.50
C ARG A 384 8.35 78.07 13.40
N PHE A 385 8.89 79.24 13.77
CA PHE A 385 9.33 80.25 12.83
C PHE A 385 10.84 80.12 12.62
N GLU A 386 11.27 80.09 11.36
CA GLU A 386 12.67 80.23 10.98
C GLU A 386 13.08 81.70 11.09
N TRP A 387 13.90 82.01 12.11
CA TRP A 387 14.33 83.37 12.40
C TRP A 387 15.57 83.76 11.59
N GLN A 388 15.43 84.80 10.79
CA GLN A 388 16.53 85.50 10.13
C GLN A 388 16.92 86.72 10.95
N ASN A 389 18.09 86.64 11.58
CA ASN A 389 18.56 87.62 12.55
C ASN A 389 19.89 88.24 12.10
N PRO A 390 19.87 89.20 11.15
CA PRO A 390 21.07 89.90 10.71
C PRO A 390 21.75 90.67 11.86
N GLU A 391 23.04 90.95 11.70
CA GLU A 391 23.80 91.68 12.73
C GLU A 391 23.22 93.09 12.98
N PRO A 392 23.06 93.52 14.24
CA PRO A 392 22.51 94.84 14.56
C PRO A 392 23.41 95.99 14.09
N ASN A 393 22.80 97.08 13.62
CA ASN A 393 23.52 98.26 13.15
C ASN A 393 23.65 99.30 14.27
N GLN A 394 24.82 99.93 14.41
CA GLN A 394 25.05 101.00 15.38
C GLN A 394 24.61 102.35 14.81
N SER A 395 23.65 103.01 15.44
CA SER A 395 23.15 104.34 15.08
C SER A 395 23.52 105.39 16.13
N THR A 396 23.21 106.66 15.87
CA THR A 396 23.39 107.77 16.82
C THR A 396 22.52 107.66 18.08
N ARG A 397 21.51 106.77 18.10
CA ARG A 397 20.56 106.57 19.21
C ARG A 397 20.73 105.24 19.96
N GLY A 398 21.67 104.41 19.54
CA GLY A 398 21.89 103.06 20.06
C GLY A 398 21.96 102.02 18.94
N TRP A 399 21.79 100.75 19.28
CA TRP A 399 21.80 99.62 18.37
C TRP A 399 20.40 99.35 17.82
N GLU A 400 20.24 99.38 16.50
CA GLU A 400 19.00 99.06 15.81
C GLU A 400 19.06 97.65 15.20
N PHE A 401 17.95 96.92 15.25
CA PHE A 401 17.86 95.57 14.72
C PHE A 401 16.56 95.35 13.94
N VAL A 402 16.61 94.42 12.98
CA VAL A 402 15.46 93.96 12.21
C VAL A 402 15.52 92.44 12.19
N TYR A 403 14.55 91.78 12.80
CA TYR A 403 14.43 90.33 12.82
C TYR A 403 13.16 89.89 12.10
N THR A 404 13.26 88.84 11.31
CA THR A 404 12.12 88.27 10.56
C THR A 404 12.00 86.78 10.84
N GLY A 405 10.81 86.32 11.22
CA GLY A 405 10.48 84.91 11.41
C GLY A 405 9.49 84.45 10.35
N GLN A 406 9.76 83.36 9.65
CA GLN A 406 8.86 82.78 8.63
C GLN A 406 8.59 81.30 8.91
N LEU A 407 7.37 80.84 8.70
CA LEU A 407 7.04 79.42 8.81
C LEU A 407 7.60 78.63 7.61
N PRO A 408 8.28 77.49 7.84
CA PRO A 408 8.83 76.66 6.76
C PRO A 408 7.69 76.10 5.91
N GLY A 409 7.62 76.55 4.65
CA GLY A 409 6.57 76.18 3.70
C GLY A 409 5.66 77.34 3.26
N ALA A 410 5.76 78.51 3.88
CA ALA A 410 5.10 79.74 3.41
C ALA A 410 5.95 80.46 2.34
N GLN A 411 6.27 79.76 1.25
CA GLN A 411 6.69 80.41 0.01
C GLN A 411 5.47 80.44 -0.91
N ASN A 412 4.98 81.63 -1.24
CA ASN A 412 4.09 81.81 -2.38
C ASN A 412 4.82 81.52 -3.68
#